data_AF-A0AAU9JY56-F1
#
_entry.id   AF-A0AAU9JY56-F1
#
_cell.length_a   1.000
_cell.length_b   1.000
_cell.length_c   1.000
_cell.angle_alpha   90.00
_cell.angle_beta   90.00
_cell.angle_gamma   90.00
#
_symmetry.space_group_name_H-M   'P 1'
#
loop_
_entity.id
_entity.type
_entity.pdbx_description
1 polymer ?
#
loop_
_entity_poly.entity_id
_entity_poly.type
_entity_poly.pdbx_seq_one_letter_code
_entity_poly.pdbx_strand_id
1 'polypeptide(L)'
;MEIGGLFTIFLIIALVIICGLATYYDAIYESQTERIKTKFILTENTKNITFSSSQNTKSSSLSNSLEILRCFSITSNLSKLVEIRTTKKGDNSNVLNSLRVLSISWIISSHVFGFYSLRIVTNMIELPEIAGKLWVAFIYGGFFAVDFFFFFSGFLLGYLLLNDIEKKRGELGVMDWTIRNVHRFFRLLPLYAFLMLFFNTVWPSMGSGPIWSYIKEYNIKQCEDYWWTNLLFLIILYLMETEIHVLQLGDTWQMICNSF
;
A
#
# COMPACT_ATOMS: atom_id res chain seq x y z
N MET A 1 -1.64 -29.29 1.49
CA MET A 1 -1.97 -27.87 1.71
C MET A 1 -1.94 -27.68 3.22
N GLU A 2 -0.96 -26.95 3.73
CA GLU A 2 -0.80 -26.78 5.17
C GLU A 2 -1.96 -25.98 5.76
N ILE A 3 -2.24 -26.19 7.06
CA ILE A 3 -3.30 -25.51 7.82
C ILE A 3 -3.19 -23.98 7.67
N GLY A 4 -1.97 -23.44 7.57
CA GLY A 4 -1.71 -22.03 7.32
C GLY A 4 -2.23 -21.51 5.97
N GLY A 5 -2.14 -22.30 4.90
CA GLY A 5 -2.66 -21.93 3.58
C GLY A 5 -4.18 -21.88 3.51
N LEU A 6 -4.86 -22.79 4.21
CA LEU A 6 -6.32 -22.75 4.32
C LEU A 6 -6.78 -21.50 5.09
N PHE A 7 -6.06 -21.13 6.15
CA PHE A 7 -6.33 -19.95 6.96
C PHE A 7 -6.15 -18.64 6.17
N THR A 8 -5.08 -18.51 5.37
CA THR A 8 -4.85 -17.31 4.55
C THR A 8 -5.88 -17.19 3.42
N ILE A 9 -6.27 -18.29 2.78
CA ILE A 9 -7.36 -18.30 1.79
C ILE A 9 -8.68 -17.88 2.44
N PHE A 10 -9.00 -18.40 3.62
CA PHE A 10 -10.19 -17.98 4.37
C PHE A 10 -10.16 -16.48 4.69
N LEU A 11 -9.01 -15.95 5.13
CA LEU A 11 -8.81 -14.51 5.36
C LEU A 11 -9.07 -13.68 4.11
N ILE A 12 -8.57 -14.10 2.95
CA ILE A 12 -8.80 -13.43 1.66
C ILE A 12 -10.30 -13.44 1.32
N ILE A 13 -10.95 -14.59 1.43
CA ILE A 13 -12.38 -14.72 1.15
C ILE A 13 -13.20 -13.84 2.09
N ALA A 14 -12.89 -13.84 3.39
CA ALA A 14 -13.54 -13.00 4.38
C ALA A 14 -13.39 -11.51 4.05
N LEU A 15 -12.18 -11.07 3.68
CA LEU A 15 -11.92 -9.68 3.26
C LEU A 15 -12.73 -9.31 2.01
N VAL A 16 -12.80 -10.18 1.00
CA VAL A 16 -13.61 -9.94 -0.21
C VAL A 16 -15.10 -9.83 0.14
N ILE A 17 -15.62 -10.70 1.01
CA ILE A 17 -17.01 -10.65 1.46
C ILE A 17 -17.29 -9.34 2.20
N ILE A 18 -16.40 -8.93 3.13
CA ILE A 18 -16.55 -7.67 3.87
C ILE A 18 -16.55 -6.47 2.92
N CYS A 19 -15.63 -6.42 1.95
CA CYS A 19 -15.60 -5.35 0.95
C CYS A 19 -16.86 -5.34 0.06
N GLY A 20 -17.36 -6.52 -0.32
CA GLY A 20 -18.60 -6.66 -1.10
C GLY A 20 -19.82 -6.17 -0.31
N LEU A 21 -19.97 -6.58 0.95
CA LEU A 21 -21.03 -6.11 1.83
C LEU A 21 -20.92 -4.61 2.06
N ALA A 22 -19.73 -4.09 2.37
CA ALA A 22 -19.48 -2.67 2.56
C ALA A 22 -19.88 -1.84 1.33
N THR A 23 -19.49 -2.29 0.14
CA THR A 23 -19.81 -1.63 -1.13
C THR A 23 -21.32 -1.67 -1.41
N TYR A 24 -21.98 -2.81 -1.12
CA TYR A 24 -23.44 -2.92 -1.24
C TYR A 24 -24.18 -1.97 -0.29
N TYR A 25 -23.76 -1.90 0.98
CA TYR A 25 -24.33 -0.97 1.96
C TYR A 25 -24.12 0.49 1.55
N ASP A 26 -22.93 0.84 1.06
CA ASP A 26 -22.60 2.19 0.64
C ASP A 26 -23.41 2.60 -0.60
N ALA A 27 -23.58 1.71 -1.58
CA ALA A 27 -24.43 1.95 -2.74
C ALA A 27 -25.91 2.18 -2.36
N ILE A 28 -26.43 1.42 -1.40
CA ILE A 28 -27.79 1.65 -0.87
C ILE A 28 -27.86 3.02 -0.19
N TYR A 29 -26.88 3.35 0.66
CA TYR A 29 -26.85 4.61 1.39
C TYR A 29 -26.78 5.82 0.45
N GLU A 30 -25.95 5.75 -0.59
CA GLU A 30 -25.83 6.77 -1.63
C GLU A 30 -27.16 6.93 -2.39
N SER A 31 -27.80 5.82 -2.78
CA SER A 31 -29.09 5.85 -3.47
C SER A 31 -30.22 6.46 -2.62
N GLN A 32 -30.22 6.24 -1.30
CA GLN A 32 -31.18 6.86 -0.38
C GLN A 32 -30.91 8.36 -0.21
N THR A 33 -29.64 8.73 -0.12
CA THR A 33 -29.22 10.13 0.01
C THR A 33 -29.63 10.97 -1.20
N GLU A 34 -29.40 10.46 -2.42
CA GLU A 34 -29.81 11.15 -3.65
C GLU A 34 -31.34 11.25 -3.79
N ARG A 35 -32.08 10.23 -3.36
CA ARG A 35 -33.56 10.29 -3.31
C ARG A 35 -34.06 11.36 -2.34
N ILE A 36 -33.43 11.50 -1.17
CA ILE A 36 -33.79 12.52 -0.17
C ILE A 36 -33.46 13.92 -0.70
N LYS A 37 -32.26 14.14 -1.26
CA LYS A 37 -31.88 15.41 -1.89
C LYS A 37 -32.84 15.80 -3.01
N THR A 38 -33.19 14.87 -3.89
CA THR A 38 -34.13 15.11 -4.99
C THR A 38 -35.52 15.48 -4.46
N LYS A 39 -36.03 14.77 -3.44
CA LYS A 39 -37.28 15.13 -2.76
C LYS A 39 -37.22 16.51 -2.12
N PHE A 40 -36.08 16.87 -1.50
CA PHE A 40 -35.88 18.18 -0.88
C PHE A 40 -35.89 19.30 -1.93
N ILE A 41 -35.14 19.15 -3.03
CA ILE A 41 -35.09 20.12 -4.14
C ILE A 41 -36.47 20.30 -4.79
N LEU A 42 -37.21 19.21 -5.02
CA LEU A 42 -38.58 19.29 -5.53
C LEU A 42 -39.50 20.01 -4.54
N THR A 43 -39.33 19.78 -3.24
CA THR A 43 -40.12 20.46 -2.19
C THR A 43 -39.76 21.95 -2.09
N GLU A 44 -38.49 22.30 -2.22
CA GLU A 44 -37.99 23.68 -2.20
C GLU A 44 -38.51 24.48 -3.40
N ASN A 45 -38.43 23.92 -4.62
CA ASN A 45 -39.00 24.55 -5.82
C ASN A 45 -40.52 24.74 -5.75
N THR A 46 -41.22 23.92 -4.96
CA THR A 46 -42.68 24.05 -4.72
C THR A 46 -43.00 25.04 -3.60
N LYS A 47 -42.03 25.38 -2.74
CA LYS A 47 -42.16 26.24 -1.55
C LYS A 47 -41.38 27.56 -1.66
N ASN A 48 -41.22 28.10 -2.87
CA ASN A 48 -40.63 29.44 -3.10
C ASN A 48 -41.45 30.62 -2.51
N ILE A 49 -42.25 30.39 -1.46
CA ILE A 49 -42.73 31.40 -0.52
C ILE A 49 -42.40 30.90 0.89
N THR A 50 -41.35 31.50 1.46
CA THR A 50 -40.89 31.46 2.86
C THR A 50 -40.31 30.15 3.41
N PHE A 51 -38.99 30.10 3.62
CA PHE A 51 -38.35 30.04 4.95
C PHE A 51 -36.84 29.79 4.83
N SER A 52 -36.04 30.77 5.26
CA SER A 52 -34.62 30.62 5.52
C SER A 52 -34.40 29.90 6.85
N SER A 53 -33.76 28.74 6.84
CA SER A 53 -32.80 28.37 7.90
C SER A 53 -32.05 27.09 7.56
N SER A 54 -30.73 27.21 7.55
CA SER A 54 -29.76 26.24 8.08
C SER A 54 -30.37 24.97 8.66
N GLN A 55 -30.12 23.83 8.01
CA GLN A 55 -29.87 22.58 8.73
C GLN A 55 -28.72 21.85 8.05
N ASN A 56 -27.55 21.90 8.71
CA ASN A 56 -26.59 20.81 8.73
C ASN A 56 -27.35 19.49 8.74
N THR A 57 -27.22 18.68 7.67
CA THR A 57 -27.68 17.30 7.68
C THR A 57 -26.88 16.57 8.75
N LYS A 58 -27.44 16.52 9.96
CA LYS A 58 -27.00 15.63 11.03
C LYS A 58 -26.88 14.24 10.42
N SER A 59 -25.64 13.77 10.32
CA SER A 59 -25.31 12.35 10.32
C SER A 59 -26.21 11.67 11.35
N SER A 60 -27.23 10.96 10.87
CA SER A 60 -28.05 10.07 11.68
C SER A 60 -27.09 9.11 12.38
N SER A 61 -27.21 8.96 13.70
CA SER A 61 -26.34 8.13 14.55
C SER A 61 -26.26 6.69 14.02
N LEU A 62 -25.33 6.44 13.11
CA LEU A 62 -24.98 5.10 12.66
C LEU A 62 -24.22 4.44 13.81
N SER A 63 -24.47 3.16 14.08
CA SER A 63 -23.67 2.40 15.04
C SER A 63 -22.20 2.40 14.59
N ASN A 64 -21.26 2.51 15.52
CA ASN A 64 -19.81 2.52 15.25
C ASN A 64 -19.37 1.38 14.29
N SER A 65 -20.05 0.24 14.33
CA SER A 65 -19.83 -0.91 13.44
C SER A 65 -20.14 -0.64 11.95
N LEU A 66 -21.19 0.13 11.65
CA LEU A 66 -21.57 0.48 10.28
C LEU A 66 -20.65 1.53 9.70
N GLU A 67 -20.12 2.42 10.54
CA GLU A 67 -19.11 3.40 10.13
C GLU A 67 -17.78 2.71 9.79
N ILE A 68 -17.37 1.72 10.58
CA ILE A 68 -16.22 0.86 10.28
C ILE A 68 -16.44 0.09 8.97
N LEU A 69 -17.65 -0.47 8.76
CA LEU A 69 -17.96 -1.20 7.53
C LEU A 69 -17.84 -0.30 6.30
N ARG A 70 -18.30 0.95 6.37
CA ARG A 70 -18.19 1.92 5.26
C ARG A 70 -16.74 2.21 4.87
N CYS A 71 -15.79 2.11 5.79
CA CYS A 71 -14.37 2.27 5.47
C CYS A 71 -13.84 1.22 4.47
N PHE A 72 -14.51 0.07 4.35
CA PHE A 72 -14.17 -1.00 3.39
C PHE A 72 -14.92 -0.90 2.05
N SER A 73 -15.74 0.14 1.84
CA SER A 73 -16.45 0.34 0.57
C SER A 73 -15.48 0.64 -0.57
N ILE A 74 -15.57 -0.12 -1.66
CA ILE A 74 -14.70 0.06 -2.83
C ILE A 74 -15.08 1.33 -3.58
N THR A 75 -16.37 1.63 -3.76
CA THR A 75 -16.85 2.77 -4.55
C THR A 75 -16.44 4.10 -3.93
N SER A 76 -16.66 4.28 -2.63
CA SER A 76 -16.26 5.51 -1.92
C SER A 76 -14.75 5.69 -1.90
N ASN A 77 -13.99 4.61 -1.63
CA ASN A 77 -12.54 4.68 -1.62
C ASN A 77 -11.96 4.94 -3.01
N LEU A 78 -12.49 4.29 -4.05
CA LEU A 78 -12.04 4.48 -5.43
C LEU A 78 -12.37 5.89 -5.94
N SER A 79 -13.56 6.40 -5.62
CA SER A 79 -13.93 7.77 -5.98
C SER A 79 -12.97 8.80 -5.36
N LYS A 80 -12.58 8.60 -4.08
CA LYS A 80 -11.57 9.43 -3.40
C LYS A 80 -10.15 9.25 -3.97
N LEU A 81 -9.84 8.10 -4.57
CA LEU A 81 -8.55 7.86 -5.23
C LEU A 81 -8.46 8.54 -6.59
N VAL A 82 -9.57 8.62 -7.33
CA VAL A 82 -9.65 9.26 -8.65
C VAL A 82 -9.91 10.77 -8.55
N GLU A 83 -10.33 11.26 -7.38
CA GLU A 83 -10.54 12.69 -7.13
C GLU A 83 -9.28 13.52 -7.40
N ILE A 84 -9.38 14.42 -8.38
CA ILE A 84 -8.30 15.35 -8.71
C ILE A 84 -8.21 16.41 -7.60
N ARG A 85 -7.14 16.33 -6.81
CA ARG A 85 -6.88 17.32 -5.76
C ARG A 85 -6.40 18.63 -6.39
N THR A 86 -7.22 19.67 -6.30
CA THR A 86 -6.80 21.05 -6.62
C THR A 86 -5.92 21.58 -5.50
N THR A 87 -4.67 21.90 -5.78
CA THR A 87 -3.75 22.44 -4.77
C THR A 87 -4.11 23.87 -4.37
N LYS A 88 -3.91 24.16 -3.08
CA LYS A 88 -3.86 25.54 -2.61
C LYS A 88 -2.64 26.22 -3.23
N LYS A 89 -2.79 27.49 -3.61
CA LYS A 89 -1.72 28.32 -4.19
C LYS A 89 -0.51 28.32 -3.24
N GLY A 90 0.64 27.79 -3.70
CA GLY A 90 1.89 27.69 -2.93
C GLY A 90 2.28 26.30 -2.42
N ASP A 91 1.46 25.26 -2.64
CA ASP A 91 1.80 23.90 -2.25
C ASP A 91 2.55 23.15 -3.36
N ASN A 92 3.88 23.04 -3.20
CA ASN A 92 4.76 22.32 -4.14
C ASN A 92 4.85 20.81 -3.87
N SER A 93 4.11 20.28 -2.89
CA SER A 93 4.17 18.85 -2.54
C SER A 93 3.70 17.92 -3.66
N ASN A 94 2.93 18.44 -4.63
CA ASN A 94 2.49 17.69 -5.82
C ASN A 94 3.66 17.17 -6.66
N VAL A 95 4.71 17.98 -6.89
CA VAL A 95 5.86 17.56 -7.70
C VAL A 95 6.59 16.39 -7.03
N LEU A 96 6.77 16.46 -5.72
CA LEU A 96 7.36 15.38 -4.93
C LEU A 96 6.49 14.12 -4.97
N ASN A 97 5.17 14.27 -4.95
CA ASN A 97 4.25 13.15 -5.08
C ASN A 97 4.31 12.52 -6.47
N SER A 98 4.42 13.31 -7.55
CA SER A 98 4.61 12.82 -8.91
C SER A 98 5.90 12.02 -9.05
N LEU A 99 7.01 12.50 -8.46
CA LEU A 99 8.28 11.78 -8.44
C LEU A 99 8.17 10.43 -7.75
N ARG A 100 7.45 10.35 -6.62
CA ARG A 100 7.20 9.05 -5.95
C ARG A 100 6.40 8.09 -6.81
N VAL A 101 5.37 8.58 -7.51
CA VAL A 101 4.56 7.75 -8.41
C VAL A 101 5.44 7.20 -9.54
N LEU A 102 6.34 8.01 -10.09
CA LEU A 102 7.30 7.56 -11.10
C LEU A 102 8.28 6.53 -10.53
N SER A 103 8.84 6.75 -9.34
CA SER A 103 9.73 5.79 -8.67
C SER A 103 9.03 4.46 -8.40
N ILE A 104 7.80 4.47 -7.86
CA ILE A 104 7.02 3.25 -7.60
C ILE A 104 6.71 2.53 -8.92
N SER A 105 6.35 3.26 -9.98
CA SER A 105 6.08 2.67 -11.29
C SER A 105 7.31 1.97 -11.86
N TRP A 106 8.49 2.57 -11.67
CA TRP A 106 9.76 1.96 -12.07
C TRP A 106 10.07 0.69 -11.26
N ILE A 107 9.90 0.73 -9.93
CA ILE A 107 10.07 -0.44 -9.04
C ILE A 107 9.16 -1.59 -9.49
N ILE A 108 7.88 -1.32 -9.75
CA ILE A 108 6.92 -2.33 -10.22
C ILE A 108 7.36 -2.91 -11.56
N SER A 109 7.75 -2.08 -12.51
CA SER A 109 8.26 -2.53 -13.81
C SER A 109 9.48 -3.45 -13.64
N SER A 110 10.45 -3.03 -12.84
CA SER A 110 11.64 -3.83 -12.51
C SER A 110 11.26 -5.22 -11.98
N HIS A 111 10.39 -5.29 -10.97
CA HIS A 111 9.98 -6.59 -10.40
C HIS A 111 9.22 -7.46 -11.40
N VAL A 112 8.31 -6.90 -12.20
CA VAL A 112 7.56 -7.66 -13.20
C VAL A 112 8.52 -8.30 -14.22
N PHE A 113 9.48 -7.53 -14.72
CA PHE A 113 10.50 -8.04 -15.63
C PHE A 113 11.47 -9.01 -14.93
N GLY A 114 11.82 -8.77 -13.68
CA GLY A 114 12.60 -9.68 -12.84
C GLY A 114 11.95 -11.05 -12.73
N PHE A 115 10.66 -11.11 -12.37
CA PHE A 115 9.89 -12.36 -12.34
C PHE A 115 9.75 -13.00 -13.72
N TYR A 116 9.60 -12.21 -14.77
CA TYR A 116 9.57 -12.72 -16.14
C TYR A 116 10.90 -13.38 -16.55
N SER A 117 12.03 -12.83 -16.09
CA SER A 117 13.37 -13.35 -16.36
C SER A 117 13.64 -14.70 -15.70
N LEU A 118 12.89 -15.07 -14.65
CA LEU A 118 12.96 -16.40 -14.02
C LEU A 118 12.33 -17.52 -14.87
N ARG A 119 11.68 -17.17 -16.00
CA ARG A 119 11.13 -18.15 -16.94
C ARG A 119 12.26 -18.76 -17.79
N ILE A 120 12.00 -19.95 -18.32
CA ILE A 120 12.97 -20.66 -19.18
C ILE A 120 13.22 -19.81 -20.43
N VAL A 121 14.48 -19.38 -20.60
CA VAL A 121 14.96 -18.72 -21.81
C VAL A 121 15.10 -19.77 -22.91
N THR A 122 14.32 -19.62 -23.98
CA THR A 122 14.34 -20.55 -25.12
C THR A 122 15.55 -20.36 -26.03
N ASN A 123 16.17 -19.18 -26.03
CA ASN A 123 17.35 -18.87 -26.83
C ASN A 123 18.40 -18.09 -26.03
N MET A 124 19.41 -18.79 -25.49
CA MET A 124 20.48 -18.15 -24.72
C MET A 124 21.48 -17.36 -25.58
N ILE A 125 21.51 -17.58 -26.90
CA ILE A 125 22.45 -16.93 -27.81
C ILE A 125 22.08 -15.45 -28.01
N GLU A 126 20.79 -15.12 -27.97
CA GLU A 126 20.27 -13.75 -28.10
C GLU A 126 20.34 -12.95 -26.78
N LEU A 127 20.61 -13.62 -25.66
CA LEU A 127 20.59 -13.00 -24.33
C LEU A 127 21.57 -11.82 -24.21
N PRO A 128 22.84 -11.89 -24.69
CA PRO A 128 23.77 -10.77 -24.60
C PRO A 128 23.32 -9.55 -25.42
N GLU A 129 22.69 -9.78 -26.58
CA GLU A 129 22.18 -8.71 -27.44
C GLU A 129 21.00 -7.99 -26.78
N ILE A 130 20.12 -8.73 -26.11
CA ILE A 130 19.00 -8.16 -25.36
C ILE A 130 19.51 -7.43 -24.12
N ALA A 131 20.43 -8.04 -23.37
CA ALA A 131 21.02 -7.45 -22.17
C ALA A 131 21.76 -6.12 -22.45
N GLY A 132 22.35 -5.97 -23.65
CA GLY A 132 23.00 -4.73 -24.08
C GLY A 132 22.06 -3.57 -24.39
N LYS A 133 20.74 -3.78 -24.40
CA LYS A 133 19.77 -2.71 -24.71
C LYS A 133 19.58 -1.79 -23.52
N LEU A 134 19.57 -0.47 -23.78
CA LEU A 134 19.40 0.56 -22.74
C LEU A 134 18.12 0.38 -21.91
N TRP A 135 17.03 -0.07 -22.51
CA TRP A 135 15.77 -0.29 -21.77
C TRP A 135 15.88 -1.45 -20.78
N VAL A 136 16.69 -2.48 -21.08
CA VAL A 136 16.94 -3.59 -20.15
C VAL A 136 17.78 -3.10 -18.99
N ALA A 137 18.86 -2.36 -19.26
CA ALA A 137 19.67 -1.73 -18.22
C ALA A 137 18.85 -0.80 -17.32
N PHE A 138 17.93 -0.02 -17.90
CA PHE A 138 17.02 0.85 -17.14
C PHE A 138 16.09 0.05 -16.23
N ILE A 139 15.49 -1.04 -16.73
CA ILE A 139 14.61 -1.89 -15.93
C ILE A 139 15.37 -2.57 -14.79
N TYR A 140 16.51 -3.20 -15.07
CA TYR A 140 17.35 -3.82 -14.04
C TYR A 140 17.93 -2.80 -13.06
N GLY A 141 18.10 -1.53 -13.47
CA GLY A 141 18.45 -0.41 -12.61
C GLY A 141 17.35 0.00 -11.62
N GLY A 142 16.22 -0.71 -11.55
CA GLY A 142 15.12 -0.41 -10.62
C GLY A 142 15.49 -0.40 -9.14
N PHE A 143 16.60 -1.04 -8.75
CA PHE A 143 17.14 -0.93 -7.39
C PHE A 143 17.37 0.53 -6.97
N PHE A 144 17.94 1.35 -7.87
CA PHE A 144 18.17 2.78 -7.60
C PHE A 144 16.86 3.56 -7.41
N ALA A 145 15.75 3.10 -8.01
CA ALA A 145 14.44 3.72 -7.85
C ALA A 145 13.92 3.62 -6.40
N VAL A 146 14.32 2.58 -5.67
CA VAL A 146 14.00 2.39 -4.24
C VAL A 146 14.69 3.47 -3.40
N ASP A 147 15.96 3.76 -3.66
CA ASP A 147 16.71 4.81 -2.97
C ASP A 147 16.09 6.19 -3.20
N PHE A 148 15.71 6.50 -4.45
CA PHE A 148 15.01 7.73 -4.78
C PHE A 148 13.68 7.83 -4.04
N PHE A 149 12.91 6.74 -3.99
CA PHE A 149 11.63 6.72 -3.28
C PHE A 149 11.81 7.02 -1.79
N PHE A 150 12.80 6.42 -1.13
CA PHE A 150 13.09 6.68 0.29
C PHE A 150 13.59 8.10 0.53
N PHE A 151 14.47 8.61 -0.33
CA PHE A 151 14.98 9.98 -0.24
C PHE A 151 13.85 11.01 -0.30
N PHE A 152 13.01 10.96 -1.34
CA PHE A 152 11.88 11.90 -1.46
C PHE A 152 10.81 11.67 -0.39
N SER A 153 10.67 10.45 0.13
CA SER A 153 9.80 10.13 1.26
C SER A 153 10.27 10.76 2.57
N GLY A 154 11.56 10.65 2.88
CA GLY A 154 12.20 11.27 4.03
C GLY A 154 12.21 12.80 3.92
N PHE A 155 12.56 13.34 2.75
CA PHE A 155 12.60 14.78 2.51
C PHE A 155 11.26 15.47 2.78
N LEU A 156 10.16 14.94 2.24
CA LEU A 156 8.83 15.52 2.50
C LEU A 156 8.44 15.40 3.97
N LEU A 157 8.78 14.29 4.62
CA LEU A 157 8.48 14.10 6.04
C LEU A 157 9.20 15.18 6.87
N GLY A 158 10.48 15.43 6.58
CA GLY A 158 11.26 16.51 7.19
C GLY A 158 10.66 17.88 6.89
N TYR A 159 10.28 18.15 5.63
CA TYR A 159 9.65 19.41 5.24
C TYR A 159 8.32 19.65 5.98
N LEU A 160 7.45 18.64 6.07
CA LEU A 160 6.19 18.74 6.81
C LEU A 160 6.43 18.93 8.31
N LEU A 161 7.43 18.24 8.87
CA LEU A 161 7.81 18.40 10.27
C LEU A 161 8.25 19.83 10.56
N LEU A 162 9.11 20.42 9.72
CA LEU A 162 9.57 21.80 9.88
C LEU A 162 8.41 22.79 9.81
N ASN A 163 7.48 22.61 8.87
CA ASN A 163 6.29 23.44 8.74
C ASN A 163 5.36 23.33 9.97
N ASP A 164 5.25 22.12 10.56
CA ASP A 164 4.50 21.92 11.80
C ASP A 164 5.19 22.57 13.01
N ILE A 165 6.53 22.53 13.07
CA ILE A 165 7.32 23.21 14.14
C ILE A 165 7.07 24.72 14.06
N GLU A 166 7.14 25.28 12.87
CA GLU A 166 6.95 26.71 12.62
C GLU A 166 5.52 27.15 13.02
N LYS A 167 4.50 26.40 12.63
CA LYS A 167 3.09 26.67 13.00
C LYS A 167 2.83 26.56 14.50
N LYS A 168 3.47 25.61 15.18
CA LYS A 168 3.35 25.40 16.62
C LYS A 168 4.32 26.25 17.45
N ARG A 169 5.00 27.25 16.85
CA ARG A 169 5.97 28.13 17.53
C ARG A 169 7.07 27.36 18.31
N GLY A 170 7.49 26.20 17.83
CA GLY A 170 8.49 25.37 18.49
C GLY A 170 7.95 24.33 19.48
N GLU A 171 6.65 24.29 19.76
CA GLU A 171 6.05 23.33 20.70
C GLU A 171 5.72 21.97 20.05
N LEU A 172 6.69 21.35 19.40
CA LEU A 172 6.60 19.93 19.07
C LEU A 172 7.28 19.11 20.15
N GLY A 173 6.48 18.66 21.12
CA GLY A 173 6.94 17.68 22.10
C GLY A 173 7.43 16.40 21.41
N VAL A 174 8.48 15.78 21.95
CA VAL A 174 9.00 14.48 21.50
C VAL A 174 7.87 13.45 21.39
N MET A 175 6.89 13.51 22.30
CA MET A 175 5.74 12.61 22.32
C MET A 175 4.84 12.75 21.08
N ASP A 176 4.57 13.96 20.62
CA ASP A 176 3.77 14.23 19.40
C ASP A 176 4.44 13.63 18.15
N TRP A 177 5.76 13.73 18.07
CA TRP A 177 6.54 13.15 16.97
C TRP A 177 6.54 11.62 17.04
N THR A 178 6.76 11.04 18.23
CA THR A 178 6.78 9.59 18.42
C THR A 178 5.43 8.97 18.09
N ILE A 179 4.32 9.55 18.57
CA ILE A 179 2.97 9.06 18.28
C ILE A 179 2.70 9.04 16.77
N ARG A 180 3.12 10.07 16.02
CA ARG A 180 2.95 10.13 14.56
C ARG A 180 3.72 9.02 13.83
N ASN A 181 4.96 8.77 14.23
CA ASN A 181 5.79 7.73 13.61
C ASN A 181 5.30 6.32 13.97
N VAL A 182 4.90 6.11 15.23
CA VAL A 182 4.33 4.86 15.71
C VAL A 182 3.02 4.54 14.98
N HIS A 183 2.12 5.52 14.82
CA HIS A 183 0.89 5.33 14.05
C HIS A 183 1.18 4.97 12.58
N ARG A 184 2.20 5.59 11.96
CA ARG A 184 2.62 5.25 10.60
C ARG A 184 3.12 3.81 10.50
N PHE A 185 3.88 3.35 11.49
CA PHE A 185 4.40 1.98 11.55
C PHE A 185 3.27 0.95 11.72
N PHE A 186 2.37 1.15 12.70
CA PHE A 186 1.22 0.28 12.93
C PHE A 186 0.22 0.26 11.77
N ARG A 187 0.21 1.29 10.92
CA ARG A 187 -0.61 1.28 9.69
C ARG A 187 -0.02 0.39 8.59
N LEU A 188 1.31 0.24 8.52
CA LEU A 188 2.00 -0.55 7.49
C LEU A 188 2.12 -2.02 7.87
N LEU A 189 2.27 -2.31 9.17
CA LEU A 189 2.46 -3.64 9.72
C LEU A 189 1.39 -4.67 9.28
N PRO A 190 0.07 -4.37 9.27
CA PRO A 190 -0.95 -5.36 8.92
C PRO A 190 -0.85 -5.81 7.46
N LEU A 191 -0.52 -4.88 6.55
CA LEU A 191 -0.32 -5.19 5.14
C LEU A 191 0.93 -6.05 4.94
N TYR A 192 2.03 -5.69 5.61
CA TYR A 192 3.27 -6.46 5.55
C TYR A 192 3.08 -7.88 6.09
N ALA A 193 2.43 -8.03 7.24
CA ALA A 193 2.10 -9.32 7.83
C ALA A 193 1.24 -10.19 6.89
N PHE A 194 0.24 -9.58 6.26
CA PHE A 194 -0.61 -10.26 5.29
C PHE A 194 0.17 -10.73 4.05
N LEU A 195 1.03 -9.88 3.49
CA LEU A 195 1.87 -10.25 2.35
C LEU A 195 2.85 -11.38 2.70
N MET A 196 3.50 -11.30 3.86
CA MET A 196 4.38 -12.39 4.35
C MET A 196 3.64 -13.73 4.42
N LEU A 197 2.45 -13.73 5.02
CA LEU A 197 1.61 -14.94 5.11
C LEU A 197 1.17 -15.43 3.72
N PHE A 198 0.79 -14.52 2.82
CA PHE A 198 0.39 -14.86 1.46
C PHE A 198 1.53 -15.53 0.69
N PHE A 199 2.74 -14.98 0.74
CA PHE A 199 3.88 -15.52 -0.01
C PHE A 199 4.47 -16.79 0.59
N ASN A 200 4.35 -16.99 1.90
CA ASN A 200 4.79 -18.24 2.51
C ASN A 200 3.78 -19.39 2.27
N THR A 201 2.48 -19.09 2.26
CA THR A 201 1.45 -20.15 2.30
C THR A 201 0.67 -20.34 0.98
N VAL A 202 0.24 -19.24 0.34
CA VAL A 202 -0.63 -19.28 -0.85
C VAL A 202 0.21 -19.31 -2.11
N TRP A 203 1.20 -18.42 -2.24
CA TRP A 203 2.04 -18.30 -3.41
C TRP A 203 2.58 -19.66 -3.88
N PRO A 204 3.16 -20.53 -3.03
CA PRO A 204 3.70 -21.82 -3.46
C PRO A 204 2.71 -22.77 -4.10
N SER A 205 1.42 -22.59 -3.81
CA SER A 205 0.33 -23.41 -4.34
C SER A 205 -0.22 -22.92 -5.68
N MET A 206 0.16 -21.70 -6.10
CA MET A 206 -0.35 -21.09 -7.35
C MET A 206 0.35 -21.60 -8.62
N GLY A 207 1.54 -22.18 -8.50
CA GLY A 207 2.32 -22.68 -9.64
C GLY A 207 2.46 -24.21 -9.64
N SER A 208 2.73 -24.76 -10.82
CA SER A 208 3.09 -26.16 -11.00
C SER A 208 4.22 -26.26 -12.04
N GLY A 209 5.12 -27.23 -11.86
CA GLY A 209 6.22 -27.50 -12.80
C GLY A 209 7.59 -27.69 -12.11
N PRO A 210 8.59 -28.18 -12.85
CA PRO A 210 9.91 -28.51 -12.31
C PRO A 210 10.71 -27.28 -11.86
N ILE A 211 10.57 -26.14 -12.55
CA ILE A 211 11.16 -24.87 -12.11
C ILE A 211 10.50 -24.38 -10.82
N TRP A 212 9.19 -24.63 -10.69
CA TRP A 212 8.39 -24.20 -9.56
C TRP A 212 8.76 -24.96 -8.28
N SER A 213 9.03 -26.27 -8.38
CA SER A 213 9.55 -27.05 -7.25
C SER A 213 10.90 -26.52 -6.74
N TYR A 214 11.79 -26.08 -7.64
CA TYR A 214 13.07 -25.48 -7.26
C TYR A 214 12.89 -24.13 -6.55
N ILE A 215 12.08 -23.23 -7.13
CA ILE A 215 11.76 -21.93 -6.54
C ILE A 215 11.10 -22.11 -5.16
N LYS A 216 10.18 -23.06 -5.05
CA LYS A 216 9.49 -23.40 -3.81
C LYS A 216 10.47 -23.82 -2.72
N GLU A 217 11.38 -24.74 -3.05
CA GLU A 217 12.35 -25.27 -2.10
C GLU A 217 13.33 -24.18 -1.60
N TYR A 218 13.81 -23.32 -2.52
CA TYR A 218 14.71 -22.22 -2.17
C TYR A 218 14.05 -21.17 -1.27
N ASN A 219 12.81 -20.77 -1.57
CA ASN A 219 12.15 -19.69 -0.84
C ASN A 219 11.49 -20.15 0.48
N ILE A 220 10.85 -21.33 0.53
CA ILE A 220 10.08 -21.73 1.72
C ILE A 220 10.98 -22.22 2.85
N LYS A 221 11.97 -23.08 2.56
CA LYS A 221 12.84 -23.66 3.59
C LYS A 221 13.58 -22.60 4.39
N GLN A 222 13.99 -21.53 3.71
CA GLN A 222 14.67 -20.39 4.28
C GLN A 222 13.76 -19.56 5.22
N CYS A 223 12.45 -19.55 4.95
CA CYS A 223 11.46 -18.80 5.72
C CYS A 223 10.93 -19.52 6.96
N GLU A 224 10.96 -20.86 7.02
CA GLU A 224 10.39 -21.63 8.15
C GLU A 224 11.05 -21.29 9.49
N ASP A 225 12.35 -20.99 9.49
CA ASP A 225 13.11 -20.75 10.72
C ASP A 225 13.07 -19.29 11.21
N TYR A 226 12.90 -18.32 10.30
CA TYR A 226 13.11 -16.89 10.59
C TYR A 226 11.95 -15.96 10.22
N TRP A 227 10.79 -16.48 9.79
CA TRP A 227 9.63 -15.66 9.43
C TRP A 227 9.17 -14.70 10.54
N TRP A 228 9.28 -15.12 11.81
CA TRP A 228 8.88 -14.33 12.98
C TRP A 228 9.83 -13.15 13.24
N THR A 229 11.13 -13.34 12.96
CA THR A 229 12.16 -12.31 13.06
C THR A 229 11.97 -11.22 12.02
N ASN A 230 11.61 -11.62 10.80
CA ASN A 230 11.25 -10.69 9.72
C ASN A 230 9.95 -9.93 10.03
N LEU A 231 8.94 -10.61 10.58
CA LEU A 231 7.67 -10.00 10.94
C LEU A 231 7.79 -8.94 12.05
N LEU A 232 8.65 -9.19 13.05
CA LEU A 232 8.91 -8.25 14.15
C LEU A 232 9.92 -7.16 13.78
N PHE A 233 10.36 -7.09 12.52
CA PHE A 233 11.41 -6.18 12.05
C PHE A 233 12.71 -6.26 12.86
N LEU A 234 12.96 -7.39 13.54
CA LEU A 234 14.14 -7.58 14.38
C LEU A 234 15.42 -7.57 13.55
N ILE A 235 15.35 -8.01 12.29
CA ILE A 235 16.46 -7.90 11.33
C ILE A 235 16.85 -6.44 11.06
N ILE A 236 15.90 -5.50 11.02
CA ILE A 236 16.20 -4.08 10.84
C ILE A 236 16.90 -3.50 12.08
N LEU A 237 16.49 -3.92 13.28
CA LEU A 237 17.11 -3.49 14.53
C LEU A 237 18.51 -4.10 14.74
N TYR A 238 18.72 -5.34 14.31
CA TYR A 238 20.00 -6.03 14.41
C TYR A 238 21.03 -5.50 13.39
N LEU A 239 20.62 -5.19 12.16
CA LEU A 239 21.51 -4.64 11.11
C LEU A 239 21.99 -3.21 11.39
N MET A 240 21.32 -2.45 12.26
CA MET A 240 21.77 -1.14 12.73
C MET A 240 23.07 -1.20 13.55
N GLU A 241 23.48 -2.39 14.01
CA GLU A 241 24.68 -2.61 14.82
C GLU A 241 25.91 -3.06 13.98
N THR A 242 25.72 -3.40 12.70
CA THR A 242 26.80 -3.88 11.82
C THR A 242 26.83 -3.10 10.50
N GLU A 243 27.72 -2.11 10.38
CA GLU A 243 27.81 -1.15 9.26
C GLU A 243 28.14 -1.71 7.85
N ILE A 244 28.19 -3.03 7.61
CA ILE A 244 28.82 -3.59 6.39
C ILE A 244 27.84 -4.07 5.30
N HIS A 245 26.53 -4.20 5.56
CA HIS A 245 25.61 -4.86 4.60
C HIS A 245 24.43 -4.02 4.08
N VAL A 246 24.52 -2.69 4.14
CA VAL A 246 23.48 -1.76 3.66
C VAL A 246 23.25 -1.82 2.14
N LEU A 247 24.16 -2.42 1.36
CA LEU A 247 24.12 -2.41 -0.11
C LEU A 247 23.21 -3.46 -0.79
N GLN A 248 22.57 -4.38 -0.05
CA GLN A 248 21.68 -5.41 -0.63
C GLN A 248 20.17 -5.15 -0.40
N LEU A 249 19.81 -3.98 0.13
CA LEU A 249 18.45 -3.66 0.63
C LEU A 249 17.34 -3.45 -0.43
N GLY A 250 17.64 -3.47 -1.73
CA GLY A 250 16.66 -3.14 -2.77
C GLY A 250 15.75 -4.28 -3.23
N ASP A 251 16.03 -5.53 -2.87
CA ASP A 251 15.16 -6.67 -3.17
C ASP A 251 14.48 -7.20 -1.90
N THR A 252 13.55 -6.40 -1.37
CA THR A 252 12.69 -6.78 -0.23
C THR A 252 11.97 -8.13 -0.44
N TRP A 253 11.80 -8.61 -1.68
CA TRP A 253 11.24 -9.93 -1.98
C TRP A 253 12.23 -11.09 -1.79
N GLN A 254 13.52 -10.91 -2.10
CA GLN A 254 14.53 -11.96 -1.95
C GLN A 254 15.03 -12.07 -0.51
N MET A 255 14.93 -11.00 0.28
CA MET A 255 15.34 -10.98 1.68
C MET A 255 14.28 -11.49 2.68
N ILE A 256 13.04 -11.75 2.25
CA ILE A 256 11.99 -12.23 3.17
C ILE A 256 12.31 -13.62 3.77
N CYS A 257 13.17 -14.38 3.11
CA CYS A 257 13.55 -15.71 3.58
C CYS A 257 15.07 -15.92 3.69
N ASN A 258 15.90 -15.27 2.89
CA ASN A 258 17.31 -15.66 2.79
C ASN A 258 18.11 -15.24 4.04
N SER A 259 18.41 -16.21 4.90
CA SER A 259 19.35 -16.07 6.01
C SER A 259 20.73 -16.59 5.57
N PHE A 260 21.70 -15.67 5.54
CA PHE A 260 23.13 -15.82 5.18
C PHE A 260 23.47 -15.98 3.69
#